data_AF-A0A2V5SR79-F1
#
_entry.id   AF-A0A2V5SR79-F1
#
_cell.length_a   1.000
_cell.length_b   1.000
_cell.length_c   1.000
_cell.angle_alpha   90.00
_cell.angle_beta   90.00
_cell.angle_gamma   90.00
#
_symmetry.space_group_name_H-M   'P 1'
#
loop_
_entity.id
_entity.type
_entity.pdbx_description
1 polymer ?
#
loop_
_entity_poly.entity_id
_entity_poly.type
_entity_poly.pdbx_seq_one_letter_code
_entity_poly.pdbx_strand_id
1 'polypeptide(L)'
;MSRDPVEKFIKLLRKSPSGAVFNPWWQVDKQNDIGRNAPAIRRKQLRAYLRKRLGKAKFAVIGEAVGYRGGHFSGIPMTSERILLGKLKDGRIEPKQIFAGISLRGIHSIGAAAC
;
A
#
# COMPACT_ATOMS: atom_id res chain seq x y z
N MET A 1 -4.17 -0.28 -25.16
CA MET A 1 -4.35 -0.34 -23.68
C MET A 1 -3.43 -1.41 -23.11
N SER A 2 -2.88 -1.24 -21.90
CA SER A 2 -2.00 -2.25 -21.27
C SER A 2 -2.75 -3.57 -21.08
N ARG A 3 -2.15 -4.69 -21.51
CA ARG A 3 -2.64 -6.06 -21.25
C ARG A 3 -2.34 -6.54 -19.81
N ASP A 4 -1.55 -5.79 -19.04
CA ASP A 4 -1.23 -6.13 -17.64
C ASP A 4 -2.46 -5.85 -16.73
N PRO A 5 -3.11 -6.89 -16.16
CA PRO A 5 -4.28 -6.71 -15.31
C PRO A 5 -3.97 -5.91 -14.03
N VAL A 6 -2.73 -5.96 -13.53
CA VAL A 6 -2.32 -5.19 -12.34
C VAL A 6 -2.28 -3.70 -12.67
N GLU A 7 -1.71 -3.32 -13.82
CA GLU A 7 -1.71 -1.90 -14.24
C GLU A 7 -3.12 -1.41 -14.53
N LYS A 8 -3.97 -2.25 -15.12
CA LYS A 8 -5.37 -1.92 -15.36
C LYS A 8 -6.10 -1.65 -14.03
N PHE A 9 -5.92 -2.52 -13.03
CA PHE A 9 -6.51 -2.34 -11.71
C PHE A 9 -6.03 -1.06 -11.02
N ILE A 10 -4.72 -0.81 -10.98
CA ILE A 10 -4.15 0.41 -10.38
C ILE A 10 -4.68 1.68 -11.06
N LYS A 11 -4.88 1.66 -12.39
CA LYS A 11 -5.47 2.78 -13.13
C LYS A 11 -6.95 2.99 -12.76
N LEU A 12 -7.72 1.92 -12.54
CA LEU A 12 -9.11 2.02 -12.10
C LEU A 12 -9.24 2.71 -10.74
N LEU A 13 -8.28 2.50 -9.83
CA LEU A 13 -8.24 3.17 -8.52
C LEU A 13 -8.14 4.70 -8.62
N ARG A 14 -7.84 5.28 -9.80
CA ARG A 14 -7.83 6.74 -9.98
C ARG A 14 -9.23 7.35 -9.87
N LYS A 15 -10.25 6.59 -10.22
CA LYS A 15 -11.63 7.04 -10.08
C LYS A 15 -12.03 6.91 -8.62
N SER A 16 -12.41 8.03 -8.00
CA SER A 16 -12.97 8.07 -6.66
C SER A 16 -14.33 8.74 -6.69
N PRO A 17 -15.26 8.35 -5.80
CA PRO A 17 -16.51 9.06 -5.62
C PRO A 17 -16.24 10.54 -5.29
N SER A 18 -17.18 11.41 -5.66
CA SER A 18 -17.18 12.80 -5.22
C SER A 18 -17.45 12.90 -3.71
N GLY A 19 -16.95 13.95 -3.06
CA GLY A 19 -17.17 14.22 -1.64
C GLY A 19 -15.92 14.05 -0.78
N ALA A 20 -16.11 13.85 0.52
CA ALA A 20 -15.04 13.75 1.51
C ALA A 20 -14.34 12.38 1.51
N VAL A 21 -13.83 11.96 0.35
CA VAL A 21 -13.10 10.70 0.18
C VAL A 21 -11.63 10.99 -0.06
N PHE A 22 -10.77 10.38 0.76
CA PHE A 22 -9.33 10.35 0.52
C PHE A 22 -8.94 9.07 -0.22
N ASN A 23 -8.30 9.24 -1.37
CA ASN A 23 -7.74 8.19 -2.21
C ASN A 23 -6.23 8.08 -1.95
N PRO A 24 -5.78 7.10 -1.14
CA PRO A 24 -4.37 6.97 -0.80
C PRO A 24 -3.51 6.78 -2.05
N TRP A 25 -4.00 6.12 -3.08
CA TRP A 25 -3.20 5.83 -4.27
C TRP A 25 -3.03 7.03 -5.20
N TRP A 26 -3.77 8.13 -5.04
CA TRP A 26 -3.70 9.29 -5.95
C TRP A 26 -3.65 10.65 -5.27
N GLN A 27 -3.89 10.74 -3.96
CA GLN A 27 -3.85 11.98 -3.19
C GLN A 27 -2.73 11.95 -2.15
N VAL A 28 -2.10 13.11 -1.99
CA VAL A 28 -1.10 13.36 -0.95
C VAL A 28 -1.83 13.74 0.34
N ASP A 29 -1.51 13.07 1.43
CA ASP A 29 -1.86 13.51 2.77
C ASP A 29 -0.87 14.61 3.19
N LYS A 30 -1.30 15.88 3.15
CA LYS A 30 -0.43 17.02 3.46
C LYS A 30 0.07 17.04 4.91
N GLN A 31 -0.63 16.38 5.83
CA GLN A 31 -0.28 16.35 7.25
C GLN A 31 0.74 15.25 7.54
N ASN A 32 0.55 14.09 6.90
CA ASN A 32 1.26 12.87 7.29
C ASN A 32 2.26 12.35 6.25
N ASP A 33 2.16 12.74 4.97
CA ASP A 33 3.11 12.29 3.95
C ASP A 33 4.43 13.04 4.03
N ILE A 34 5.55 12.29 3.99
CA ILE A 34 6.91 12.84 3.91
C ILE A 34 7.10 13.68 2.64
N GLY A 35 6.38 13.38 1.56
CA GLY A 35 6.46 14.22 0.36
C GLY A 35 5.47 13.86 -0.74
N ARG A 36 5.40 14.73 -1.75
CA ARG A 36 4.44 14.66 -2.88
C ARG A 36 4.46 13.36 -3.69
N ASN A 37 5.53 12.57 -3.57
CA ASN A 37 5.67 11.28 -4.25
C ASN A 37 4.98 10.12 -3.52
N ALA A 38 4.46 10.33 -2.31
CA ALA A 38 3.77 9.32 -1.50
C ALA A 38 2.74 8.49 -2.28
N PRO A 39 1.81 9.07 -3.08
CA PRO A 39 0.84 8.28 -3.86
C PRO A 39 1.52 7.34 -4.86
N ALA A 40 2.61 7.80 -5.49
CA ALA A 40 3.35 6.97 -6.44
C ALA A 40 4.05 5.80 -5.76
N ILE A 41 4.56 6.01 -4.54
CA ILE A 41 5.17 4.97 -3.70
C ILE A 41 4.12 3.92 -3.32
N ARG A 42 2.94 4.34 -2.82
CA ARG A 42 1.81 3.44 -2.52
C ARG A 42 1.41 2.60 -3.73
N ARG A 43 1.30 3.19 -4.93
CA ARG A 43 1.01 2.44 -6.16
C ARG A 43 2.12 1.44 -6.50
N LYS A 44 3.39 1.79 -6.29
CA LYS A 44 4.53 0.87 -6.50
C LYS A 44 4.49 -0.31 -5.52
N GLN A 45 4.20 -0.05 -4.25
CA GLN A 45 4.04 -1.06 -3.21
C GLN A 45 2.85 -2.00 -3.51
N LEU A 46 1.68 -1.45 -3.84
CA LEU A 46 0.51 -2.24 -4.23
C LEU A 46 0.78 -3.10 -5.47
N ARG A 47 1.45 -2.55 -6.48
CA ARG A 47 1.84 -3.30 -7.69
C ARG A 47 2.69 -4.52 -7.35
N ALA A 48 3.72 -4.34 -6.53
CA ALA A 48 4.59 -5.45 -6.13
C ALA A 48 3.82 -6.50 -5.30
N TYR A 49 2.94 -6.05 -4.41
CA TYR A 49 2.08 -6.92 -3.62
C TYR A 49 1.18 -7.80 -4.50
N LEU A 50 0.49 -7.21 -5.49
CA LEU A 50 -0.41 -7.90 -6.40
C LEU A 50 0.35 -8.84 -7.35
N ARG A 51 1.47 -8.39 -7.93
CA ARG A 51 2.27 -9.21 -8.85
C ARG A 51 2.81 -10.48 -8.21
N LYS A 52 3.17 -10.43 -6.93
CA LYS A 52 3.64 -11.63 -6.19
C LYS A 52 2.55 -12.70 -6.09
N ARG A 53 1.28 -12.32 -6.14
CA ARG A 53 0.12 -13.17 -5.86
C ARG A 53 -0.69 -13.55 -7.10
N LEU A 54 -0.62 -12.75 -8.17
CA LEU A 54 -1.36 -13.00 -9.40
C LEU A 54 -1.00 -14.38 -9.97
N GLY A 55 -2.02 -15.20 -10.24
CA GLY A 55 -1.87 -16.57 -10.74
C GLY A 55 -1.36 -17.60 -9.70
N LYS A 56 -1.08 -17.19 -8.46
CA LYS A 56 -0.56 -18.06 -7.38
C LYS A 56 -1.49 -18.14 -6.16
N ALA A 57 -2.20 -17.05 -5.86
CA ALA A 57 -3.11 -17.00 -4.72
C ALA A 57 -4.36 -17.86 -4.98
N LYS A 58 -4.68 -18.75 -4.02
CA LYS A 58 -5.88 -19.60 -4.05
C LYS A 58 -7.10 -18.94 -3.38
N PHE A 59 -6.84 -17.96 -2.51
CA PHE A 59 -7.86 -17.27 -1.73
C PHE A 59 -7.66 -15.76 -1.84
N ALA A 60 -8.77 -15.03 -1.90
CA ALA A 60 -8.81 -13.58 -1.80
C ALA A 60 -9.65 -13.20 -0.57
N VAL A 61 -9.02 -12.51 0.37
CA VAL A 61 -9.71 -11.92 1.52
C VAL A 61 -10.07 -10.48 1.16
N ILE A 62 -11.33 -10.12 1.32
CA ILE A 62 -11.85 -8.79 1.01
C ILE A 62 -12.23 -8.13 2.34
N GLY A 63 -11.57 -7.01 2.66
CA GLY A 63 -11.95 -6.14 3.76
C GLY A 63 -12.90 -5.05 3.29
N GLU A 64 -13.63 -4.45 4.24
CA GLU A 64 -14.58 -3.37 3.99
C GLU A 64 -13.91 -2.11 3.41
N ALA A 65 -12.86 -1.63 4.07
CA ALA A 65 -12.19 -0.39 3.71
C ALA A 65 -10.70 -0.40 4.11
N VAL A 66 -9.94 0.53 3.54
CA VAL A 66 -8.54 0.74 3.90
C VAL A 66 -8.45 1.49 5.23
N GLY A 67 -7.83 0.87 6.24
CA GLY A 67 -7.64 1.50 7.53
C GLY A 67 -6.66 2.69 7.51
N TYR A 68 -6.96 3.72 8.29
CA TYR A 68 -6.22 4.99 8.33
C TYR A 68 -4.78 4.89 8.87
N ARG A 69 -4.45 3.90 9.73
CA ARG A 69 -3.09 3.67 10.26
C ARG A 69 -2.28 2.66 9.47
N GLY A 70 -2.91 1.98 8.51
CA GLY A 70 -2.35 0.83 7.81
C GLY A 70 -2.15 1.10 6.33
N GLY A 71 -3.09 0.62 5.53
CA GLY A 71 -3.05 0.73 4.07
C GLY A 71 -3.14 2.16 3.56
N HIS A 72 -3.59 3.12 4.39
CA HIS A 72 -3.46 4.55 4.08
C HIS A 72 -2.01 4.91 3.78
N PHE A 73 -1.05 4.41 4.57
CA PHE A 73 0.38 4.72 4.39
C PHE A 73 1.08 3.66 3.53
N SER A 74 0.87 2.38 3.78
CA SER A 74 1.58 1.34 3.01
C SER A 74 1.07 1.19 1.57
N GLY A 75 -0.14 1.68 1.28
CA GLY A 75 -0.84 1.43 0.02
C GLY A 75 -1.37 0.00 -0.14
N ILE A 76 -1.26 -0.85 0.89
CA ILE A 76 -1.55 -2.30 0.82
C ILE A 76 -2.62 -2.67 1.85
N PRO A 77 -3.65 -3.45 1.46
CA PRO A 77 -4.67 -3.91 2.38
C PRO A 77 -4.09 -4.64 3.60
N MET A 78 -4.64 -4.35 4.77
CA MET A 78 -4.30 -5.02 6.05
C MET A 78 -2.79 -5.01 6.40
N THR A 79 -2.02 -4.08 5.83
CA THR A 79 -0.56 -4.04 5.98
C THR A 79 -0.14 -2.65 6.47
N SER A 80 0.60 -2.58 7.57
CA SER A 80 1.19 -1.33 8.08
C SER A 80 2.60 -1.10 7.53
N GLU A 81 3.10 0.14 7.61
CA GLU A 81 4.50 0.42 7.26
C GLU A 81 5.50 -0.26 8.18
N ARG A 82 5.11 -0.62 9.42
CA ARG A 82 5.96 -1.40 10.32
C ARG A 82 6.24 -2.78 9.77
N ILE A 83 5.22 -3.45 9.26
CA ILE A 83 5.37 -4.73 8.55
C ILE A 83 6.26 -4.54 7.31
N LEU A 84 6.00 -3.49 6.54
CA LEU A 84 6.72 -3.19 5.31
C LEU A 84 8.22 -2.92 5.53
N LEU A 85 8.57 -2.30 6.64
CA LEU A 85 9.94 -1.91 6.99
C LEU A 85 10.64 -2.89 7.93
N GLY A 86 10.02 -4.04 8.24
CA GLY A 86 10.61 -5.04 9.15
C GLY A 86 10.75 -4.53 10.59
N LYS A 87 9.87 -3.63 11.03
CA LYS A 87 9.88 -2.99 12.36
C LYS A 87 8.85 -3.60 13.31
N LEU A 88 8.29 -4.77 13.00
CA LEU A 88 7.44 -5.50 13.93
C LEU A 88 8.30 -6.11 15.04
N LYS A 89 7.98 -5.77 16.29
CA LYS A 89 8.75 -6.18 17.48
C LYS A 89 8.74 -7.69 17.73
N ASP A 90 7.73 -8.40 17.24
CA ASP A 90 7.56 -9.84 17.46
C ASP A 90 8.15 -10.72 16.33
N GLY A 91 8.69 -10.12 15.27
CA GLY A 91 9.37 -10.82 14.17
C GLY A 91 8.50 -11.83 13.40
N ARG A 92 7.18 -11.83 13.58
CA ARG A 92 6.30 -12.88 13.03
C ARG A 92 6.09 -12.75 11.52
N ILE A 93 6.28 -11.55 10.97
CA ILE A 93 6.04 -11.24 9.56
C ILE A 93 7.21 -10.44 9.01
N GLU A 94 7.93 -11.05 8.08
CA GLU A 94 9.08 -10.46 7.40
C GLU A 94 8.68 -9.80 6.08
N PRO A 95 9.26 -8.63 5.71
CA PRO A 95 8.95 -7.96 4.45
C PRO A 95 9.09 -8.87 3.21
N LYS A 96 10.09 -9.76 3.21
CA LYS A 96 10.33 -10.73 2.12
C LYS A 96 9.17 -11.71 1.91
N GLN A 97 8.33 -11.95 2.92
CA GLN A 97 7.14 -12.79 2.77
C GLN A 97 6.06 -12.04 2.00
N ILE A 98 6.02 -10.71 2.09
CA ILE A 98 4.99 -9.88 1.46
C ILE A 98 5.38 -9.42 0.05
N PHE A 99 6.67 -9.15 -0.18
CA PHE A 99 7.20 -8.55 -1.42
C PHE A 99 8.25 -9.43 -2.11
N ALA A 100 8.54 -9.12 -3.36
CA ALA A 100 9.69 -9.63 -4.11
C ALA A 100 10.30 -8.49 -4.93
N GLY A 101 11.63 -8.32 -4.87
CA GLY A 101 12.39 -7.50 -5.82
C GLY A 101 12.13 -5.98 -5.81
N ILE A 102 11.68 -5.39 -4.69
CA ILE A 102 11.56 -3.93 -4.58
C ILE A 102 12.19 -3.38 -3.30
N SER A 103 12.82 -2.21 -3.40
CA SER A 103 13.18 -1.38 -2.25
C SER A 103 11.92 -0.71 -1.70
N LEU A 104 11.57 -1.07 -0.47
CA LEU A 104 10.41 -0.61 0.27
C LEU A 104 10.73 0.74 0.94
N ARG A 105 9.77 1.67 0.93
CA ARG A 105 9.95 3.02 1.48
C ARG A 105 8.79 3.38 2.39
N GLY A 106 9.12 3.91 3.57
CA GLY A 106 8.17 4.56 4.45
C GLY A 106 7.76 5.92 3.88
N ILE A 107 6.50 6.29 4.03
CA ILE A 107 5.97 7.58 3.59
C ILE A 107 5.30 8.37 4.72
N HIS A 108 5.08 7.77 5.89
CA HIS A 108 4.54 8.44 7.06
C HIS A 108 5.62 9.24 7.81
N SER A 109 5.37 10.53 8.05
CA SER A 109 6.29 11.48 8.68
C SER A 109 6.45 11.27 10.19
N ILE A 110 5.40 10.79 10.87
CA ILE A 110 5.46 10.48 12.29
C ILE A 110 6.14 9.13 12.43
N GLY A 111 7.31 9.13 13.08
CA GLY A 111 8.17 7.95 13.20
C GLY A 111 7.39 6.69 13.57
N ALA A 112 7.86 5.54 13.08
CA ALA A 112 7.28 4.21 13.24
C ALA A 112 6.95 3.76 14.70
N ALA A 113 7.19 4.61 15.69
CA ALA A 113 6.95 4.43 17.11
C ALA A 113 5.57 4.90 17.59
N ALA A 114 4.91 5.85 16.93
CA ALA A 114 3.58 6.28 17.35
C ALA A 114 2.55 5.44 16.60
N CYS A 115 2.16 4.29 17.16
CA CYS A 115 0.84 3.68 17.03
C CYS A 115 0.77 2.28 17.67
#